data_AF-A0A5C2RPI4-F1
#
_entry.id   AF-A0A5C2RPI4-F1
#
_cell.length_a   1.000
_cell.length_b   1.000
_cell.length_c   1.000
_cell.angle_alpha   90.00
_cell.angle_beta   90.00
_cell.angle_gamma   90.00
#
_symmetry.space_group_name_H-M   'P 1'
#
loop_
_entity.id
_entity.type
_entity.pdbx_description
1 polymer ?
#
loop_
_entity_poly.entity_id
_entity_poly.type
_entity_poly.pdbx_seq_one_letter_code
_entity_poly.pdbx_strand_id
1 'polypeptide(L)'
;MTGTAIFMASALLEAQKDNQTTTHTWEHDTESLAYVLLYSIYKHAMDTGAMDQKKGFRAEFEALFGAPTVKTLVKNRLLLFRVDPQEEEEHIGFLLEHVDADKSLSNVVSGTFRFLADLHTHLPASKSTGTKPPKDVDQWYPRSQPLQPLPVEDMYKRWLHVVRHYGSGAFM
;
A
#
# COMPACT_ATOMS: atom_id res chain seq x y z
N MET A 1 0.91 21.52 -6.48
CA MET A 1 0.11 21.09 -5.31
C MET A 1 -0.78 19.94 -5.73
N THR A 2 -0.37 18.72 -5.39
CA THR A 2 -1.07 17.44 -5.59
C THR A 2 -1.75 16.98 -4.29
N GLY A 3 -2.08 17.91 -3.38
CA GLY A 3 -2.40 17.60 -1.98
C GLY A 3 -3.49 16.55 -1.77
N THR A 4 -4.49 16.49 -2.65
CA THR A 4 -5.51 15.43 -2.65
C THR A 4 -5.15 14.25 -3.56
N ALA A 5 -4.33 14.46 -4.58
CA ALA A 5 -3.93 13.44 -5.54
C ALA A 5 -3.11 12.30 -4.94
N ILE A 6 -2.34 12.58 -3.89
CA ILE A 6 -1.59 11.54 -3.15
C ILE A 6 -2.48 10.50 -2.46
N PHE A 7 -3.79 10.75 -2.36
CA PHE A 7 -4.78 9.81 -1.84
C PHE A 7 -5.72 9.30 -2.92
N MET A 8 -5.70 9.86 -4.13
CA MET A 8 -6.60 9.41 -5.18
C MET A 8 -6.29 7.97 -5.60
N ALA A 9 -7.35 7.23 -5.87
CA ALA A 9 -7.30 5.92 -6.49
C ALA A 9 -6.58 5.96 -7.84
N SER A 10 -5.95 4.86 -8.23
CA SER A 10 -5.07 4.81 -9.40
C SER A 10 -5.83 5.01 -10.71
N ALA A 11 -7.04 4.47 -10.82
CA ALA A 11 -7.90 4.71 -11.99
C ALA A 11 -8.30 6.19 -12.13
N LEU A 12 -8.54 6.91 -11.03
CA LEU A 12 -8.82 8.35 -11.05
C LEU A 12 -7.57 9.15 -11.45
N LEU A 13 -6.40 8.76 -10.95
CA LEU A 13 -5.13 9.40 -11.31
C LEU A 13 -4.78 9.19 -12.78
N GLU A 14 -5.00 7.99 -13.32
CA GLU A 14 -4.79 7.70 -14.74
C GLU A 14 -5.75 8.49 -15.62
N ALA A 15 -7.04 8.54 -15.27
CA ALA A 15 -8.02 9.37 -15.96
C ALA A 15 -7.61 10.85 -15.94
N GLN A 16 -7.19 11.38 -14.79
CA GLN A 16 -6.72 12.76 -14.68
C GLN A 16 -5.45 13.01 -15.51
N LYS A 17 -4.50 12.07 -15.52
CA LYS A 17 -3.26 12.14 -16.31
C LYS A 17 -3.57 12.26 -17.80
N ASP A 18 -4.59 11.56 -18.28
CA ASP A 18 -5.02 11.55 -19.69
C ASP A 18 -6.13 12.57 -20.02
N ASN A 19 -6.48 13.46 -19.08
CA ASN A 19 -7.58 14.44 -19.18
C ASN A 19 -8.94 13.79 -19.52
N GLN A 20 -9.17 12.59 -19.01
CA GLN A 20 -10.40 11.83 -19.15
C GLN A 20 -11.25 11.94 -17.88
N THR A 21 -12.53 11.61 -18.02
CA THR A 21 -13.44 11.45 -16.88
C THR A 21 -13.67 9.98 -16.63
N THR A 22 -13.79 9.60 -15.36
CA THR A 22 -14.18 8.26 -14.95
C THR A 22 -15.28 8.35 -13.91
N THR A 23 -16.13 7.33 -13.84
CA THR A 23 -17.18 7.26 -12.83
C THR A 23 -16.56 6.90 -11.50
N HIS A 24 -16.88 7.67 -10.47
CA HIS A 24 -16.42 7.38 -9.12
C HIS A 24 -17.16 6.15 -8.56
N THR A 25 -16.43 5.24 -7.90
CA THR A 25 -16.97 3.99 -7.36
C THR A 25 -16.45 3.75 -5.94
N TRP A 26 -17.05 2.80 -5.23
CA TRP A 26 -16.66 2.47 -3.86
C TRP A 26 -15.24 1.86 -3.78
N GLU A 27 -14.77 1.22 -4.85
CA GLU A 27 -13.40 0.72 -4.97
C GLU A 27 -12.39 1.88 -4.91
N HIS A 28 -12.72 3.03 -5.49
CA HIS A 28 -11.86 4.22 -5.41
C HIS A 28 -11.77 4.76 -3.98
N ASP A 29 -12.88 4.79 -3.25
CA ASP A 29 -12.88 5.19 -1.83
C ASP A 29 -12.04 4.24 -0.98
N THR A 30 -12.10 2.95 -1.30
CA THR A 30 -11.35 1.90 -0.60
C THR A 30 -9.85 2.03 -0.82
N GLU A 31 -9.41 2.20 -2.07
CA GLU A 31 -7.98 2.45 -2.38
C GLU A 31 -7.49 3.74 -1.72
N SER A 32 -8.33 4.78 -1.74
CA SER A 32 -8.00 6.07 -1.11
C SER A 32 -7.81 5.93 0.40
N LEU A 33 -8.68 5.16 1.07
CA LEU A 33 -8.57 4.87 2.50
C LEU A 33 -7.28 4.12 2.84
N ALA A 34 -6.88 3.15 2.01
CA ALA A 34 -5.62 2.43 2.19
C ALA A 34 -4.39 3.36 2.10
N TYR A 35 -4.38 4.31 1.16
CA TYR A 35 -3.33 5.33 1.10
C TYR A 35 -3.34 6.26 2.32
N VAL A 36 -4.51 6.68 2.79
CA VAL A 36 -4.64 7.53 4.00
C VAL A 36 -4.09 6.82 5.23
N LEU A 37 -4.37 5.52 5.39
CA LEU A 37 -3.84 4.73 6.51
C LEU A 37 -2.31 4.68 6.49
N LEU A 38 -1.69 4.28 5.39
CA LEU A 38 -0.23 4.26 5.28
C LEU A 38 0.37 5.65 5.51
N TYR A 39 -0.19 6.69 4.88
CA TYR A 39 0.28 8.06 5.04
C TYR A 39 0.25 8.52 6.51
N SER A 40 -0.82 8.19 7.24
CA SER A 40 -0.97 8.56 8.64
C SER A 40 0.12 7.93 9.51
N ILE A 41 0.44 6.65 9.26
CA ILE A 41 1.50 5.94 10.00
C ILE A 41 2.88 6.52 9.65
N TYR A 42 3.16 6.76 8.36
CA TYR A 42 4.40 7.43 7.95
C TYR A 42 4.56 8.82 8.57
N LYS A 43 3.50 9.63 8.56
CA LYS A 43 3.52 10.98 9.15
C LYS A 43 3.77 10.92 10.64
N HIS A 44 3.09 10.02 11.36
CA HIS A 44 3.32 9.82 12.78
C HIS A 44 4.77 9.41 13.07
N ALA A 45 5.34 8.49 12.29
CA ALA A 45 6.73 8.05 12.43
C ALA A 45 7.75 9.18 12.17
N MET A 46 7.46 10.09 11.24
CA MET A 46 8.28 11.29 11.02
C MET A 46 8.13 12.30 12.16
N ASP A 47 6.91 12.56 12.61
CA ASP A 47 6.61 13.60 13.60
C ASP A 47 7.11 13.23 15.01
N THR A 48 7.20 11.93 15.32
CA THR A 48 7.82 11.43 16.57
C THR A 48 9.34 11.48 16.56
N GLY A 49 9.97 11.85 15.44
CA GLY A 49 11.42 11.99 15.29
C GLY A 49 12.20 10.67 15.31
N ALA A 50 11.53 9.54 15.56
CA ALA A 50 12.14 8.22 15.64
C ALA A 50 12.81 7.79 14.32
N MET A 51 12.27 8.25 13.19
CA MET A 51 12.70 7.82 11.86
C MET A 51 13.13 8.96 10.94
N ASP A 52 12.92 10.23 11.33
CA ASP A 52 13.24 11.39 10.47
C ASP A 52 14.75 11.52 10.17
N GLN A 53 15.59 11.11 11.12
CA GLN A 53 17.05 11.09 10.92
C GLN A 53 17.56 9.84 10.19
N LYS A 54 16.69 8.85 9.95
CA LYS A 54 17.11 7.60 9.34
C LYS A 54 17.23 7.77 7.83
N LYS A 55 18.46 7.63 7.35
CA LYS A 55 18.79 7.71 5.92
C LYS A 55 17.99 6.65 5.15
N GLY A 56 17.02 7.08 4.35
CA GLY A 56 16.19 6.22 3.51
C GLY A 56 14.70 6.28 3.84
N PHE A 57 14.30 6.53 5.09
CA PHE A 57 12.88 6.56 5.47
C PHE A 57 12.10 7.68 4.75
N ARG A 58 12.71 8.86 4.66
CA ARG A 58 12.11 9.97 3.90
C ARG A 58 12.01 9.66 2.41
N ALA A 59 12.99 8.95 1.84
CA ALA A 59 12.95 8.53 0.44
C ALA A 59 11.85 7.50 0.19
N GLU A 60 11.64 6.58 1.14
CA GLU A 60 10.54 5.60 1.15
C GLU A 60 9.18 6.33 1.13
N PHE A 61 8.98 7.30 2.03
CA PHE A 61 7.79 8.14 2.06
C PHE A 61 7.61 8.94 0.75
N GLU A 62 8.66 9.57 0.25
CA GLU A 62 8.62 10.38 -0.96
C GLU A 62 8.34 9.54 -2.22
N ALA A 63 8.73 8.26 -2.23
CA ALA A 63 8.40 7.34 -3.33
C ALA A 63 6.88 7.15 -3.46
N LEU A 64 6.17 7.01 -2.33
CA LEU A 64 4.71 6.83 -2.29
C LEU A 64 3.92 8.14 -2.43
N PHE A 65 4.37 9.20 -1.75
CA PHE A 65 3.56 10.42 -1.55
C PHE A 65 4.25 11.72 -1.99
N GLY A 66 5.55 11.71 -2.27
CA GLY A 66 6.36 12.91 -2.54
C GLY A 66 6.33 13.41 -3.99
N ALA A 67 5.48 12.84 -4.86
CA ALA A 67 5.49 13.16 -6.28
C ALA A 67 4.97 14.59 -6.56
N PRO A 68 5.73 15.42 -7.32
CA PRO A 68 5.36 16.82 -7.59
C PRO A 68 4.23 16.97 -8.60
N THR A 69 3.96 15.92 -9.39
CA THR A 69 2.92 15.91 -10.43
C THR A 69 2.15 14.59 -10.40
N VAL A 70 0.91 14.60 -10.89
CA VAL A 70 0.08 13.39 -11.04
C VAL A 70 0.79 12.35 -11.91
N LYS A 71 1.42 12.77 -13.01
CA LYS A 71 2.19 11.89 -13.89
C LYS A 71 3.35 11.19 -13.17
N THR A 72 4.08 11.92 -12.33
CA THR A 72 5.15 11.34 -11.51
C THR A 72 4.58 10.39 -10.45
N LEU A 73 3.44 10.74 -9.84
CA LEU A 73 2.80 9.91 -8.82
C LEU A 73 2.37 8.56 -9.38
N VAL A 74 1.67 8.57 -10.52
CA VAL A 74 1.26 7.36 -11.25
C VAL A 74 2.49 6.51 -11.57
N LYS A 75 3.54 7.11 -12.15
CA LYS A 75 4.77 6.40 -12.48
C LYS A 75 5.43 5.76 -11.25
N ASN A 76 5.54 6.50 -10.14
CA ASN A 76 6.19 6.01 -8.93
C ASN A 76 5.43 4.81 -8.35
N ARG A 77 4.10 4.91 -8.24
CA ARG A 77 3.26 3.80 -7.74
C ARG A 77 3.37 2.57 -8.62
N LEU A 78 3.33 2.74 -9.94
CA LEU A 78 3.52 1.63 -10.88
C LEU A 78 4.88 0.94 -10.71
N LEU A 79 5.96 1.71 -10.49
CA LEU A 79 7.28 1.13 -10.25
C LEU A 79 7.36 0.40 -8.90
N LEU A 80 6.69 0.94 -7.89
CA LEU A 80 6.73 0.42 -6.52
C LEU A 80 5.87 -0.83 -6.34
N PHE A 81 4.78 -0.99 -7.10
CA PHE A 81 3.88 -2.15 -6.99
C PHE A 81 4.05 -3.19 -8.10
N ARG A 82 4.87 -2.94 -9.14
CA ARG A 82 5.18 -3.92 -10.21
C ARG A 82 6.56 -4.58 -10.05
N VAL A 83 7.09 -4.62 -8.83
CA VAL A 83 8.26 -5.42 -8.49
C VAL A 83 7.88 -6.88 -8.25
N ASP A 84 8.89 -7.75 -8.16
CA ASP A 84 8.67 -9.12 -7.72
C ASP A 84 7.97 -9.09 -6.35
N PRO A 85 6.88 -9.86 -6.14
CA PRO A 85 6.26 -9.97 -4.83
C PRO A 85 7.25 -10.29 -3.69
N GLN A 86 8.40 -10.90 -3.99
CA GLN A 86 9.46 -11.15 -3.01
C GLN A 86 10.14 -9.88 -2.49
N GLU A 87 10.19 -8.83 -3.31
CA GLU A 87 10.84 -7.54 -3.01
C GLU A 87 9.82 -6.48 -2.55
N GLU A 88 8.52 -6.78 -2.62
CA GLU A 88 7.42 -5.86 -2.32
C GLU A 88 7.56 -5.20 -0.94
N GLU A 89 7.84 -5.97 0.11
CA GLU A 89 7.97 -5.44 1.48
C GLU A 89 9.29 -4.69 1.70
N GLU A 90 10.29 -4.86 0.82
CA GLU A 90 11.53 -4.07 0.88
C GLU A 90 11.27 -2.58 0.58
N HIS A 91 10.22 -2.27 -0.16
CA HIS A 91 9.80 -0.90 -0.45
C HIS A 91 9.14 -0.17 0.73
N ILE A 92 8.84 -0.89 1.81
CA ILE A 92 8.32 -0.31 3.07
C ILE A 92 9.12 -0.80 4.28
N GLY A 93 10.36 -1.26 4.05
CA GLY A 93 11.17 -1.90 5.08
C GLY A 93 11.47 -0.97 6.27
N PHE A 94 11.66 0.33 6.02
CA PHE A 94 11.88 1.28 7.11
C PHE A 94 10.61 1.50 7.92
N LEU A 95 9.45 1.64 7.28
CA LEU A 95 8.17 1.72 7.99
C LEU A 95 7.91 0.47 8.82
N LEU A 96 8.15 -0.72 8.27
CA LEU A 96 8.00 -1.99 8.98
C LEU A 96 8.94 -2.09 10.19
N GLU A 97 10.19 -1.64 10.07
CA GLU A 97 11.12 -1.60 11.19
C GLU A 97 10.64 -0.64 12.29
N HIS A 98 10.04 0.50 11.93
CA HIS A 98 9.49 1.43 12.91
C HIS A 98 8.36 0.82 13.75
N VAL A 99 7.52 0.00 13.11
CA VAL A 99 6.34 -0.61 13.75
C VAL A 99 6.60 -2.03 14.25
N ASP A 100 7.83 -2.56 14.16
CA ASP A 100 8.15 -3.96 14.49
C ASP A 100 7.83 -4.32 15.97
N ALA A 101 7.97 -3.34 16.87
CA ALA A 101 7.61 -3.51 18.28
C ALA A 101 6.10 -3.72 18.50
N ASP A 102 5.26 -3.19 17.60
CA ASP A 102 3.82 -3.41 17.59
C ASP A 102 3.43 -4.34 16.43
N LYS A 103 3.39 -5.64 16.73
CA LYS A 103 3.00 -6.68 15.77
C LYS A 103 1.64 -6.42 15.13
N SER A 104 0.71 -5.81 15.85
CA SER A 104 -0.62 -5.51 15.31
C SER A 104 -0.51 -4.43 14.25
N LEU A 105 0.19 -3.33 14.55
CA LEU A 105 0.43 -2.25 13.60
C LEU A 105 1.27 -2.72 12.39
N SER A 106 2.29 -3.55 12.62
CA SER A 106 3.09 -4.18 11.56
C SER A 106 2.23 -5.00 10.59
N ASN A 107 1.30 -5.82 11.11
CA ASN A 107 0.36 -6.58 10.30
C ASN A 107 -0.61 -5.67 9.52
N VAL A 108 -1.07 -4.56 10.12
CA VAL A 108 -1.91 -3.56 9.43
C VAL A 108 -1.14 -2.90 8.28
N VAL A 109 0.13 -2.52 8.49
CA VAL A 109 0.98 -1.92 7.46
C VAL A 109 1.21 -2.89 6.31
N SER A 110 1.69 -4.11 6.61
CA SER A 110 1.95 -5.14 5.59
C SER A 110 0.67 -5.51 4.82
N GLY A 111 -0.44 -5.75 5.53
CA GLY A 111 -1.71 -6.08 4.88
C GLY A 111 -2.27 -4.96 4.01
N THR A 112 -2.10 -3.70 4.41
CA THR A 112 -2.52 -2.54 3.62
C THR A 112 -1.65 -2.35 2.39
N PHE A 113 -0.34 -2.56 2.51
CA PHE A 113 0.57 -2.48 1.39
C PHE A 113 0.29 -3.56 0.34
N ARG A 114 0.07 -4.81 0.79
CA ARG A 114 -0.30 -5.93 -0.08
C ARG A 114 -1.62 -5.72 -0.80
N PHE A 115 -2.62 -5.18 -0.10
CA PHE A 115 -3.89 -4.81 -0.72
C PHE A 115 -3.68 -3.80 -1.86
N LEU A 116 -2.85 -2.78 -1.64
CA LEU A 116 -2.49 -1.82 -2.69
C LEU A 116 -1.69 -2.48 -3.82
N ALA A 117 -0.71 -3.33 -3.53
CA ALA A 117 0.06 -4.02 -4.56
C ALA A 117 -0.82 -4.91 -5.44
N ASP A 118 -1.71 -5.69 -4.83
CA ASP A 118 -2.69 -6.52 -5.54
C ASP A 118 -3.56 -5.65 -6.47
N LEU A 119 -4.06 -4.49 -5.98
CA LEU A 119 -4.87 -3.57 -6.78
C LEU A 119 -4.13 -3.10 -8.05
N HIS A 120 -2.81 -2.93 -7.93
CA HIS A 120 -1.93 -2.51 -9.04
C HIS A 120 -1.51 -3.67 -9.95
N THR A 121 -1.50 -4.91 -9.46
CA THR A 121 -1.19 -6.13 -10.23
C THR A 121 -2.36 -6.64 -11.08
N HIS A 122 -3.56 -6.05 -10.94
CA HIS A 122 -4.66 -6.21 -11.91
C HIS A 122 -4.34 -5.67 -13.32
N LEU A 123 -3.19 -5.02 -13.50
CA LEU A 123 -2.59 -4.76 -14.80
C LEU A 123 -1.61 -5.90 -15.13
N PRO A 124 -1.70 -6.54 -16.31
CA PRO A 124 -1.10 -7.84 -16.56
C PRO A 124 0.40 -7.82 -16.30
N ALA A 125 0.86 -8.58 -15.30
CA ALA A 125 2.28 -8.77 -15.05
C ALA A 125 2.64 -10.24 -14.84
N SER A 126 3.71 -10.57 -15.57
CA SER A 126 4.61 -11.73 -15.57
C SER A 126 4.57 -12.71 -14.38
N LYS A 127 4.74 -13.99 -14.74
CA LYS A 127 4.90 -15.14 -13.84
C LYS A 127 6.19 -15.03 -13.01
N SER A 128 6.12 -15.36 -11.72
CA SER A 128 7.26 -15.89 -10.94
C SER A 128 6.80 -16.61 -9.67
N THR A 129 7.70 -17.47 -9.16
CA THR A 129 7.55 -18.57 -8.21
C THR A 129 8.21 -18.28 -6.85
N GLY A 130 7.51 -18.62 -5.76
CA GLY A 130 7.95 -19.00 -4.40
C GLY A 130 9.17 -18.33 -3.72
N THR A 131 8.99 -17.75 -2.52
CA THR A 131 9.25 -18.33 -1.16
C THR A 131 8.71 -17.32 -0.09
N LYS A 132 8.85 -17.61 1.22
CA LYS A 132 7.91 -17.29 2.34
C LYS A 132 7.95 -15.85 2.93
N PRO A 133 6.78 -15.21 3.11
CA PRO A 133 6.57 -13.97 3.89
C PRO A 133 6.30 -14.17 5.41
N PRO A 134 6.05 -13.08 6.19
CA PRO A 134 5.64 -13.12 7.59
C PRO A 134 4.41 -14.01 7.83
N LYS A 135 4.53 -14.94 8.78
CA LYS A 135 3.59 -16.06 8.95
C LYS A 135 2.14 -15.67 9.26
N ASP A 136 1.90 -14.49 9.82
CA ASP A 136 0.58 -14.15 10.39
C ASP A 136 -0.32 -13.36 9.42
N VAL A 137 0.21 -12.49 8.56
CA VAL A 137 -0.60 -11.84 7.50
C VAL A 137 -1.03 -12.85 6.45
N ASP A 138 -0.17 -13.82 6.14
CA ASP A 138 -0.47 -14.90 5.18
C ASP A 138 -1.66 -15.77 5.62
N GLN A 139 -1.96 -15.84 6.92
CA GLN A 139 -3.14 -16.53 7.43
C GLN A 139 -4.43 -15.89 6.94
N TRP A 140 -4.47 -14.55 6.88
CA TRP A 140 -5.70 -13.78 6.66
C TRP A 140 -5.78 -13.13 5.28
N TYR A 141 -4.62 -12.86 4.69
CA TYR A 141 -4.45 -12.33 3.35
C TYR A 141 -3.41 -13.19 2.61
N PRO A 142 -3.74 -14.44 2.25
CA PRO A 142 -2.82 -15.33 1.56
C PRO A 142 -2.54 -14.82 0.15
N ARG A 143 -1.27 -14.85 -0.26
CA ARG A 143 -0.88 -14.63 -1.66
C ARG A 143 -1.51 -15.73 -2.50
N SER A 144 -2.43 -15.37 -3.40
CA SER A 144 -3.11 -16.33 -4.26
C SER A 144 -2.08 -17.04 -5.17
N GLN A 145 -2.05 -18.37 -5.12
CA GLN A 145 -1.37 -19.20 -6.11
C GLN A 145 -2.38 -20.12 -6.80
N PRO A 146 -2.53 -20.05 -8.15
CA PRO A 146 -1.89 -19.09 -9.06
C PRO A 146 -2.32 -17.65 -8.76
N LEU A 147 -1.50 -16.67 -9.18
CA LEU A 147 -1.77 -15.22 -9.13
C LEU A 147 -2.95 -14.87 -10.06
N GLN A 148 -4.12 -15.43 -9.80
CA GLN A 148 -5.34 -14.99 -10.46
C GLN A 148 -5.80 -13.72 -9.77
N PRO A 149 -6.09 -12.66 -10.54
CA PRO A 149 -6.62 -11.43 -9.99
C PRO A 149 -7.90 -11.73 -9.22
N LEU A 150 -7.90 -11.43 -7.92
CA LEU A 150 -9.09 -11.60 -7.07
C LEU A 150 -10.07 -10.45 -7.35
N PRO A 151 -11.40 -10.68 -7.34
CA PRO A 151 -12.34 -9.57 -7.35
C PRO A 151 -12.00 -8.56 -6.26
N VAL A 152 -12.10 -7.26 -6.56
CA VAL A 152 -11.78 -6.18 -5.60
C VAL A 152 -12.57 -6.33 -4.29
N GLU A 153 -13.80 -6.83 -4.37
CA GLU A 153 -14.62 -7.14 -3.19
C GLU A 153 -13.98 -8.19 -2.26
N ASP A 154 -13.35 -9.22 -2.82
CA ASP A 154 -12.70 -10.27 -2.03
C ASP A 154 -11.39 -9.76 -1.42
N MET A 155 -10.63 -8.97 -2.17
CA MET A 155 -9.44 -8.28 -1.65
C MET A 155 -9.80 -7.35 -0.50
N TYR A 156 -10.85 -6.53 -0.68
CA TYR A 156 -11.36 -5.64 0.35
C TYR A 156 -11.77 -6.40 1.61
N LYS A 157 -12.52 -7.50 1.49
CA LYS A 157 -12.92 -8.33 2.63
C LYS A 157 -11.72 -8.84 3.41
N ARG A 158 -10.69 -9.34 2.72
CA ARG A 158 -9.45 -9.83 3.35
C ARG A 158 -8.69 -8.70 4.03
N TRP A 159 -8.50 -7.57 3.35
CA TRP A 159 -7.81 -6.40 3.92
C TRP A 159 -8.54 -5.85 5.13
N LEU A 160 -9.86 -5.66 5.04
CA LEU A 160 -10.69 -5.20 6.15
C LEU A 160 -10.63 -6.16 7.34
N HIS A 161 -10.52 -7.47 7.09
CA HIS A 161 -10.34 -8.46 8.14
C HIS A 161 -9.03 -8.25 8.89
N VAL A 162 -7.91 -8.06 8.18
CA VAL A 162 -6.60 -7.72 8.77
C VAL A 162 -6.72 -6.45 9.62
N VAL A 163 -7.27 -5.38 9.04
CA VAL A 163 -7.43 -4.08 9.74
C VAL A 163 -8.30 -4.22 10.99
N ARG A 164 -9.41 -4.98 10.94
CA ARG A 164 -10.27 -5.18 12.12
C ARG A 164 -9.61 -6.03 13.19
N HIS A 165 -8.96 -7.12 12.78
CA HIS A 165 -8.37 -8.08 13.70
C HIS A 165 -7.20 -7.44 14.48
N TYR A 166 -6.32 -6.73 13.78
CA TYR A 166 -5.12 -6.15 14.38
C TYR A 166 -5.30 -4.68 14.79
N GLY A 167 -6.12 -3.89 14.08
CA GLY A 167 -6.35 -2.49 14.43
C GLY A 167 -7.04 -2.29 15.78
N SER A 168 -7.77 -3.30 16.29
CA SER A 168 -8.41 -3.25 17.61
C SER A 168 -7.41 -3.22 18.79
N GLY A 169 -6.16 -3.65 18.57
CA GLY A 169 -5.11 -3.69 19.60
C GLY A 169 -4.10 -2.53 19.52
N ALA A 170 -4.06 -1.78 18.41
CA ALA A 170 -3.07 -0.72 18.17
C ALA A 170 -3.48 0.68 18.69
N PHE A 171 -4.71 0.82 19.21
CA PHE A 171 -5.25 2.09 19.72
C PHE A 171 -5.70 2.04 21.19
N MET A 172 -5.31 0.99 21.93
CA MET A 172 -5.43 0.91 23.41
C MET A 172 -4.07 1.17 24.05
#